data_AF-A0A7C6HWN7-F1
#
_entry.id   AF-A0A7C6HWN7-F1
#
_cell.length_a   1.000
_cell.length_b   1.000
_cell.length_c   1.000
_cell.angle_alpha   90.00
_cell.angle_beta   90.00
_cell.angle_gamma   90.00
#
_symmetry.space_group_name_H-M   'P 1'
#
loop_
_entity.id
_entity.type
_entity.pdbx_description
1 polymer ?
#
loop_
_entity_poly.entity_id
_entity_poly.type
_entity_poly.pdbx_seq_one_letter_code
_entity_poly.pdbx_strand_id
1 'polypeptide(L)' 'MSTLNEFKEKFKVNKYKIYESEHWIWSLRPHQATLGAGILSLKRECPTFSELKPDEYADLNNIIK' A
#
# COMPACT_ATOMS: atom_id res chain seq x y z
N MET A 1 9.45 -16.53 3.85
CA MET A 1 8.34 -15.66 4.31
C MET A 1 7.38 -15.51 3.13
N SER A 2 6.14 -15.04 3.32
CA SER A 2 5.31 -14.68 2.15
C SER A 2 5.87 -13.41 1.49
N THR A 3 5.72 -13.28 0.17
CA THR A 3 6.15 -12.10 -0.62
C THR A 3 5.66 -10.79 0.03
N LEU A 4 4.43 -10.81 0.55
CA LEU A 4 3.82 -9.67 1.22
C LEU A 4 4.52 -9.29 2.54
N ASN A 5 4.99 -10.27 3.32
CA ASN A 5 5.71 -9.97 4.56
C ASN A 5 7.10 -9.39 4.26
N GLU A 6 7.79 -9.90 3.25
CA GLU A 6 9.08 -9.35 2.80
C GLU A 6 8.93 -7.90 2.30
N PHE A 7 7.85 -7.61 1.58
CA PHE A 7 7.48 -6.25 1.19
C PHE A 7 7.25 -5.34 2.40
N LYS A 8 6.45 -5.78 3.38
CA LYS A 8 6.13 -5.01 4.58
C LYS A 8 7.38 -4.66 5.39
N GLU A 9 8.30 -5.60 5.52
CA GLU A 9 9.57 -5.38 6.22
C GLU A 9 10.50 -4.46 5.43
N LYS A 10 10.69 -4.70 4.12
CA LYS A 10 11.56 -3.87 3.26
C LYS A 10 11.16 -2.40 3.29
N PHE A 11 9.85 -2.13 3.18
CA PHE A 11 9.33 -0.77 3.14
C PHE A 11 8.90 -0.24 4.51
N LYS A 12 9.04 -1.04 5.57
CA LYS A 12 8.65 -0.71 6.96
C LYS A 12 7.22 -0.15 7.01
N VAL A 13 6.31 -0.80 6.28
CA VAL A 13 4.94 -0.32 6.02
C VAL A 13 4.21 0.00 7.33
N ASN A 14 4.35 -0.85 8.35
CA ASN A 14 3.70 -0.65 9.65
C ASN A 14 4.27 0.56 10.42
N LYS A 15 5.57 0.83 10.32
CA LYS A 15 6.24 1.94 11.01
C LYS A 15 5.92 3.28 10.36
N TYR A 16 5.84 3.32 9.04
CA TYR A 16 5.63 4.54 8.26
C TYR A 16 4.21 4.69 7.74
N LYS A 17 3.26 3.95 8.30
CA LYS A 17 1.85 4.03 7.95
C LYS A 17 1.30 5.43 8.24
N ILE A 18 0.65 6.03 7.25
CA ILE A 18 -0.07 7.30 7.40
C ILE A 18 -1.56 7.02 7.56
N TYR A 19 -2.09 6.15 6.72
CA TYR A 19 -3.52 5.87 6.66
C TYR A 19 -3.77 4.44 6.18
N GLU A 20 -4.91 3.87 6.55
CA GLU A 20 -5.35 2.54 6.15
C GLU A 20 -6.87 2.56 5.97
N SER A 21 -7.32 2.13 4.80
CA SER A 21 -8.73 1.92 4.48
C SER A 21 -9.09 0.44 4.65
N GLU A 22 -10.19 -0.03 4.08
CA GLU A 22 -10.57 -1.45 4.19
C GLU A 22 -9.55 -2.37 3.49
N HIS A 23 -9.16 -2.03 2.27
CA HIS A 23 -8.30 -2.85 1.41
C HIS A 23 -6.89 -2.31 1.23
N TRP A 24 -6.65 -1.02 1.47
CA TRP A 24 -5.39 -0.35 1.17
C TRP A 24 -4.68 0.22 2.38
N ILE A 25 -3.36 0.34 2.26
CA ILE A 25 -2.49 1.00 3.21
C ILE A 25 -1.70 2.08 2.47
N TRP A 26 -1.70 3.29 3.01
CA TRP A 26 -0.79 4.35 2.62
C TRP A 26 0.32 4.49 3.66
N SER A 27 1.56 4.42 3.20
CA SER A 27 2.75 4.60 4.03
C SER A 27 3.78 5.50 3.35
N LEU A 28 4.66 6.14 4.12
CA LEU A 28 5.84 6.84 3.57
C LEU A 28 6.92 5.83 3.19
N ARG A 29 7.68 6.16 2.13
CA ARG A 29 8.93 5.44 1.88
C ARG A 29 9.94 5.73 2.99
N PRO A 30 10.71 4.73 3.45
CA PRO A 30 11.86 4.94 4.31
C PRO A 30 12.91 5.86 3.67
N HIS A 31 13.12 5.73 2.36
CA HIS A 31 13.98 6.59 1.55
C HIS A 31 13.14 7.31 0.50
N GLN A 32 12.93 8.61 0.69
CA GLN A 32 12.03 9.41 -0.13
C GLN A 32 12.82 10.13 -1.23
N ALA A 33 12.50 9.84 -2.50
CA ALA A 33 13.10 10.53 -3.64
C ALA A 33 12.66 12.01 -3.72
N THR A 34 11.45 12.30 -3.26
CA THR A 34 10.87 13.62 -3.08
C THR A 34 10.13 13.68 -1.75
N LEU A 35 9.98 14.87 -1.16
CA LEU A 35 9.25 15.02 0.09
C LEU A 35 7.81 14.50 -0.05
N GLY A 36 7.41 13.61 0.85
CA GLY A 36 6.09 12.99 0.84
C GLY A 36 5.97 11.76 -0.07
N ALA A 37 7.06 11.27 -0.67
CA ALA A 37 7.03 10.08 -1.50
C ALA A 37 6.50 8.85 -0.72
N GLY A 38 5.27 8.46 -1.03
CA GLY A 38 4.57 7.35 -0.38
C GLY A 38 4.54 6.06 -1.18
N ILE A 39 3.94 5.04 -0.57
CA ILE A 39 3.59 3.74 -1.12
C ILE A 39 2.13 3.47 -0.80
N LEU A 40 1.37 3.12 -1.83
CA LEU A 40 0.03 2.55 -1.72
C LEU A 40 0.14 1.05 -1.93
N SER A 41 -0.27 0.27 -0.93
CA SER A 41 -0.17 -1.19 -0.96
C SER A 41 -1.49 -1.83 -0.58
N LEU A 42 -1.92 -2.81 -1.38
CA LEU A 42 -3.08 -3.64 -1.10
C LEU A 42 -2.76 -4.62 0.04
N LYS A 43 -3.75 -4.92 0.90
CA LYS A 43 -3.58 -5.84 2.04
C LYS A 43 -3.47 -7.32 1.65
N ARG A 44 -3.81 -7.66 0.41
CA ARG A 44 -3.63 -9.01 -0.16
C ARG A 44 -2.59 -9.00 -1.28
N GLU A 45 -2.08 -10.18 -1.59
CA GLU A 45 -1.24 -10.37 -2.78
C GLU A 45 -2.07 -10.20 -4.05
N CYS A 46 -1.55 -9.41 -4.98
CA CYS A 46 -2.18 -9.05 -6.25
C CYS A 46 -1.05 -8.72 -7.24
N PRO A 47 -0.59 -9.69 -8.04
CA PRO A 47 0.55 -9.52 -8.93
C PRO A 47 0.36 -8.43 -9.99
N THR A 48 -0.89 -8.21 -10.42
CA THR A 48 -1.22 -7.21 -11.45
C THR A 48 -2.37 -6.33 -11.01
N PHE A 49 -2.34 -5.06 -11.40
CA PHE A 49 -3.41 -4.11 -11.06
C PHE A 49 -4.76 -4.49 -11.69
N SER A 50 -4.76 -5.22 -12.81
CA SER A 50 -5.95 -5.74 -13.47
C SER A 50 -6.70 -6.81 -12.67
N GLU A 51 -6.06 -7.41 -11.67
CA GLU A 51 -6.68 -8.42 -10.79
C GLU A 51 -7.35 -7.81 -9.56
N LEU A 52 -7.42 -6.48 -9.46
CA LEU A 52 -8.19 -5.82 -8.41
C LEU A 52 -9.67 -6.17 -8.53
N LYS A 53 -10.28 -6.46 -7.39
CA LYS A 53 -11.73 -6.60 -7.33
C LYS A 53 -12.37 -5.21 -7.38
N PRO A 54 -13.63 -5.10 -7.84
CA PRO A 54 -14.32 -3.80 -7.95
C PRO A 54 -14.41 -3.03 -6.63
N ASP A 55 -14.63 -3.72 -5.51
CA ASP A 55 -14.65 -3.18 -4.14
C ASP A 55 -13.28 -2.65 -3.71
N GLU A 56 -12.22 -3.41 -3.97
CA GLU A 56 -10.85 -2.98 -3.70
C GLU A 56 -10.47 -1.74 -4.51
N TYR A 57 -10.84 -1.69 -5.79
CA TYR A 57 -10.60 -0.51 -6.61
C TYR A 57 -11.40 0.71 -6.12
N ALA A 58 -12.68 0.52 -5.77
CA ALA A 58 -13.51 1.59 -5.25
C ALA A 58 -12.97 2.16 -3.92
N ASP A 59 -12.47 1.31 -3.02
CA ASP A 59 -11.89 1.72 -1.73
C ASP A 59 -10.61 2.57 -1.91
N LEU A 60 -9.92 2.49 -3.04
CA LEU A 60 -8.75 3.33 -3.33
C LEU A 60 -9.08 4.84 -3.32
N ASN A 61 -10.33 5.20 -3.64
CA ASN A 61 -10.83 6.59 -3.59
C ASN A 61 -10.85 7.18 -2.16
N ASN A 62 -10.77 6.33 -1.13
CA ASN A 62 -10.62 6.80 0.25
C ASN A 62 -9.20 7.31 0.55
N ILE A 63 -8.23 7.04 -0.33
CA ILE A 63 -6.82 7.41 -0.15
C ILE A 63 -6.36 8.43 -1.19
N ILE A 64 -6.70 8.22 -2.47
CA ILE A 64 -6.36 9.14 -3.56
C ILE A 64 -7.59 9.97 -3.89
N LYS A 65 -7.47 11.29 -3.83
CA LYS A 65 -8.51 12.26 -4.22
C LYS A 65 -8.14 12.96 -5.52
#